data_AF-A0A6P7JX30-F1
#
_entry.id   AF-A0A6P7JX30-F1
#
_cell.length_a   1.000
_cell.length_b   1.000
_cell.length_c   1.000
_cell.angle_alpha   90.00
_cell.angle_beta   90.00
_cell.angle_gamma   90.00
#
_symmetry.space_group_name_H-M   'P 1'
#
loop_
_entity.id
_entity.type
_entity.pdbx_description
1 polymer ?
#
loop_
_entity_poly.entity_id
_entity_poly.type
_entity_poly.pdbx_seq_one_letter_code
_entity_poly.pdbx_strand_id
1 'polypeptide(L)'
;MRTSALVFMLLPVLGHVDASSDVNIARGGKVTQSSVGWNGLPERAIDGNRASNWPQESCTHTNDDQNPWWRLDLLQTYKINTVTITNRQDCCPERLNGAEIRIGNSLNDNGNANPSCAVITSIPAGMTKTFECKGMEGRYVNIVIPGRKEYLTLCEVEVNGQLVGNCGQGMAFLKSKLKLVLESCVKIVFTFFVTVQMSTSLEVEK
;
A
#
# COMPACT_ATOMS: atom_id res chain seq x y z
N MET A 1 54.43 36.59 2.43
CA MET A 1 53.80 35.63 3.35
C MET A 1 52.44 35.26 2.78
N ARG A 2 52.28 33.99 2.40
CA ARG A 2 51.10 33.47 1.68
C ARG A 2 49.95 33.29 2.67
N THR A 3 48.87 34.05 2.54
CA THR A 3 47.62 33.79 3.25
C THR A 3 46.78 32.83 2.41
N SER A 4 46.74 31.57 2.82
CA SER A 4 45.87 30.55 2.23
C SER A 4 44.60 30.47 3.06
N ALA A 5 43.52 31.10 2.62
CA ALA A 5 42.21 30.93 3.20
C ALA A 5 41.55 29.69 2.58
N LEU A 6 41.50 28.60 3.34
CA LEU A 6 40.70 27.41 3.01
C LEU A 6 39.22 27.73 3.22
N VAL A 7 38.49 27.94 2.12
CA VAL A 7 37.03 28.03 2.13
C VAL A 7 36.47 26.61 2.13
N PHE A 8 36.10 26.09 3.30
CA PHE A 8 35.31 24.88 3.42
C PHE A 8 33.88 25.19 2.95
N MET A 9 33.58 24.87 1.69
CA MET A 9 32.21 24.81 1.19
C MET A 9 31.49 23.66 1.92
N LEU A 10 30.72 24.00 2.96
CA LEU A 10 29.74 23.11 3.54
C LEU A 10 28.64 22.88 2.50
N LEU A 11 28.81 21.87 1.66
CA LEU A 11 27.72 21.32 0.86
C LEU A 11 26.67 20.77 1.85
N PRO A 12 25.42 21.27 1.83
CA PRO A 12 24.37 20.59 2.57
C PRO A 12 24.20 19.22 1.91
N VAL A 13 24.56 18.16 2.64
CA VAL A 13 24.18 16.81 2.27
C VAL A 13 22.66 16.79 2.34
N LEU A 14 22.00 16.97 1.18
CA LEU A 14 20.59 16.64 1.03
C LEU A 14 20.50 15.12 1.24
N GLY A 15 20.34 14.73 2.50
CA GLY A 15 19.92 13.39 2.83
C GLY A 15 18.60 13.15 2.11
N HIS A 16 18.63 12.35 1.06
CA HIS A 16 17.42 11.74 0.54
C HIS A 16 16.91 10.85 1.66
N VAL A 17 15.88 11.32 2.35
CA VAL A 17 15.11 10.47 3.25
C VAL A 17 14.27 9.60 2.33
N ASP A 18 14.85 8.50 1.84
CA ASP A 18 14.07 7.43 1.23
C ASP A 18 13.25 6.81 2.36
N ALA A 19 12.07 7.40 2.61
CA ALA A 19 11.05 6.85 3.48
C ALA A 19 10.40 5.65 2.78
N SER A 20 11.19 4.61 2.51
CA SER A 20 10.66 3.28 2.24
C SER A 20 10.45 2.59 3.58
N SER A 21 9.56 3.13 4.41
CA SER A 21 8.96 2.30 5.45
C SER A 21 8.19 1.21 4.72
N ASP A 22 8.41 -0.04 5.11
CA ASP A 22 7.79 -1.23 4.56
C ASP A 22 6.29 -1.24 4.93
N VAL A 23 5.52 -0.36 4.27
CA VAL A 23 4.10 -0.16 4.54
C VAL A 23 3.34 -1.24 3.78
N ASN A 24 2.60 -2.08 4.52
CA ASN A 24 1.60 -2.96 3.94
C ASN A 24 0.50 -2.12 3.27
N ILE A 25 0.62 -1.92 1.96
CA ILE A 25 -0.33 -1.12 1.16
C ILE A 25 -1.67 -1.82 0.97
N ALA A 26 -1.78 -3.12 1.27
CA ALA A 26 -3.01 -3.88 1.11
C ALA A 26 -4.16 -3.37 1.99
N ARG A 27 -3.85 -2.83 3.18
CA ARG A 27 -4.84 -2.33 4.14
C ARG A 27 -5.65 -1.13 3.63
N GLY A 28 -5.13 -0.41 2.63
CA GLY A 28 -5.84 0.69 1.98
C GLY A 28 -6.71 0.27 0.79
N GLY A 29 -6.65 -1.00 0.41
CA GLY A 29 -7.34 -1.53 -0.76
C GLY A 29 -8.76 -2.01 -0.47
N LYS A 30 -9.40 -2.53 -1.52
CA LYS A 30 -10.70 -3.22 -1.44
C LYS A 30 -10.52 -4.66 -1.88
N VAL A 31 -11.25 -5.56 -1.25
CA VAL A 31 -11.07 -7.00 -1.50
C VAL A 31 -12.38 -7.67 -1.88
N THR A 32 -12.26 -8.74 -2.64
CA THR A 32 -13.38 -9.61 -3.00
C THR A 32 -12.86 -11.02 -3.29
N GLN A 33 -13.73 -12.00 -3.33
CA GLN A 33 -13.36 -13.41 -3.55
C GLN A 33 -14.48 -14.14 -4.31
N SER A 34 -14.17 -15.31 -4.85
CA SER A 34 -15.07 -16.10 -5.72
C SER A 34 -16.42 -16.40 -5.07
N SER A 35 -16.41 -16.75 -3.78
CA SER A 35 -17.62 -16.94 -2.96
C SER A 35 -17.28 -16.78 -1.47
N VAL A 36 -18.29 -16.66 -0.62
CA VAL A 36 -18.10 -16.61 0.84
C VAL A 36 -18.64 -17.89 1.45
N GLY A 37 -17.76 -18.67 2.09
CA GLY A 37 -18.10 -19.85 2.88
C GLY A 37 -17.87 -19.58 4.37
N TRP A 38 -18.69 -20.16 5.24
CA TRP A 38 -18.57 -20.07 6.71
C TRP A 38 -18.35 -18.64 7.27
N ASN A 39 -18.90 -17.61 6.63
CA ASN A 39 -18.66 -16.19 6.99
C ASN A 39 -17.17 -15.77 6.94
N GLY A 40 -16.34 -16.48 6.19
CA GLY A 40 -14.95 -16.11 5.92
C GLY A 40 -14.85 -14.98 4.91
N LEU A 41 -15.23 -13.78 5.34
CA LEU A 41 -15.25 -12.56 4.52
C LEU A 41 -13.87 -12.22 3.95
N PRO A 42 -13.77 -11.70 2.72
CA PRO A 42 -12.49 -11.41 2.06
C PRO A 42 -11.65 -10.36 2.79
N GLU A 43 -12.27 -9.45 3.54
CA GLU A 43 -11.63 -8.37 4.32
C GLU A 43 -10.70 -8.89 5.40
N ARG A 44 -10.92 -10.11 5.90
CA ARG A 44 -10.09 -10.74 6.92
C ARG A 44 -8.63 -10.94 6.48
N ALA A 45 -8.37 -11.04 5.17
CA ALA A 45 -7.01 -11.17 4.66
C ALA A 45 -6.22 -9.85 4.64
N ILE A 46 -6.81 -8.70 4.97
CA ILE A 46 -6.11 -7.40 5.00
C ILE A 46 -6.42 -6.60 6.26
N ASP A 47 -6.90 -7.26 7.31
CA ASP A 47 -7.32 -6.60 8.54
C ASP A 47 -6.12 -6.16 9.40
N GLY A 48 -4.92 -6.69 9.13
CA GLY A 48 -3.69 -6.45 9.87
C GLY A 48 -3.44 -7.47 10.98
N ASN A 49 -4.13 -8.61 10.97
CA ASN A 49 -4.03 -9.63 12.01
C ASN A 49 -3.73 -11.01 11.41
N ARG A 50 -2.50 -11.47 11.62
CA ARG A 50 -2.03 -12.80 11.17
C ARG A 50 -2.56 -13.99 11.98
N ALA A 51 -3.62 -13.82 12.76
CA ALA A 51 -4.19 -14.90 13.56
C ALA A 51 -4.70 -16.03 12.63
N SER A 52 -4.08 -17.19 12.75
CA SER A 52 -4.19 -18.26 11.76
C SER A 52 -5.08 -19.43 12.19
N ASN A 53 -5.62 -19.41 13.41
CA ASN A 53 -6.64 -20.37 13.83
C ASN A 53 -8.02 -19.85 13.48
N TRP A 54 -8.84 -20.65 12.81
CA TRP A 54 -10.18 -20.29 12.37
C TRP A 54 -11.08 -19.63 13.44
N PRO A 55 -11.12 -20.08 14.71
CA PRO A 55 -11.96 -19.46 15.74
C PRO A 55 -11.54 -18.02 16.09
N GLN A 56 -10.37 -17.55 15.63
CA GLN A 56 -9.89 -16.18 15.85
C GLN A 56 -10.46 -15.18 14.83
N GLU A 57 -11.28 -15.64 13.88
CA GLU A 57 -12.04 -14.82 12.94
C GLU A 57 -11.19 -13.90 12.04
N SER A 58 -9.92 -14.26 11.78
CA SER A 58 -8.98 -13.51 10.91
C SER A 58 -8.64 -14.23 9.61
N CYS A 59 -9.32 -15.32 9.26
CA CYS A 59 -9.10 -16.00 7.98
C CYS A 59 -10.31 -15.88 7.05
N THR A 60 -10.04 -15.67 5.76
CA THR A 60 -11.03 -15.75 4.68
C THR A 60 -11.41 -17.20 4.40
N HIS A 61 -12.54 -17.43 3.73
CA HIS A 61 -12.91 -18.77 3.30
C HIS A 61 -13.90 -18.70 2.13
N THR A 62 -13.58 -19.37 1.01
CA THR A 62 -14.52 -19.59 -0.10
C THR A 62 -15.37 -20.84 0.13
N ASN A 63 -16.36 -21.11 -0.71
CA ASN A 63 -16.92 -22.46 -0.83
C ASN A 63 -15.98 -23.37 -1.63
N ASP A 64 -16.42 -24.60 -1.91
CA ASP A 64 -15.73 -25.56 -2.79
C ASP A 64 -15.92 -25.17 -4.26
N ASP A 65 -15.29 -24.05 -4.65
CA ASP A 65 -15.44 -23.48 -5.98
C ASP A 65 -14.47 -24.13 -6.95
N GLN A 66 -14.83 -24.17 -8.24
CA GLN A 66 -13.85 -24.44 -9.29
C GLN A 66 -12.94 -23.22 -9.45
N ASN A 67 -11.63 -23.42 -9.32
CA ASN A 67 -10.63 -22.36 -9.39
C ASN A 67 -10.90 -21.19 -8.42
N PRO A 68 -10.98 -21.44 -7.09
CA PRO A 68 -11.31 -20.39 -6.13
C PRO A 68 -10.25 -19.29 -6.15
N TRP A 69 -10.68 -18.05 -5.95
CA TRP A 69 -9.80 -16.89 -6.01
C TRP A 69 -10.17 -15.81 -5.01
N TRP A 70 -9.18 -15.04 -4.61
CA TRP A 70 -9.29 -13.82 -3.82
C TRP A 70 -8.56 -12.70 -4.56
N ARG A 71 -9.10 -11.48 -4.55
CA ARG A 71 -8.52 -10.32 -5.23
C ARG A 71 -8.50 -9.10 -4.32
N LEU A 72 -7.37 -8.42 -4.33
CA LEU A 72 -7.16 -7.07 -3.82
C LEU A 72 -7.14 -6.05 -4.98
N ASP A 73 -7.93 -5.00 -4.84
CA ASP A 73 -7.86 -3.77 -5.63
C ASP A 73 -7.15 -2.68 -4.81
N LEU A 74 -5.92 -2.33 -5.21
CA LEU A 74 -5.09 -1.29 -4.59
C LEU A 74 -5.55 0.14 -4.93
N LEU A 75 -6.64 0.29 -5.71
CA LEU A 75 -7.24 1.54 -6.19
C LEU A 75 -6.38 2.33 -7.18
N GLN A 76 -5.06 2.18 -7.13
CA GLN A 76 -4.08 2.75 -8.04
C GLN A 76 -3.08 1.69 -8.45
N THR A 77 -2.27 1.98 -9.46
CA THR A 77 -1.23 1.07 -9.94
C THR A 77 0.03 1.21 -9.10
N TYR A 78 0.61 0.09 -8.65
CA TYR A 78 1.85 0.04 -7.88
C TYR A 78 2.88 -0.84 -8.59
N LYS A 79 4.17 -0.55 -8.35
CA LYS A 79 5.26 -1.51 -8.55
C LYS A 79 5.35 -2.36 -7.29
N ILE A 80 4.86 -3.59 -7.37
CA ILE A 80 4.74 -4.51 -6.25
C ILE A 80 6.05 -5.28 -6.10
N ASN A 81 6.72 -5.08 -4.97
CA ASN A 81 8.00 -5.71 -4.68
C ASN A 81 7.79 -7.08 -4.04
N THR A 82 6.92 -7.16 -3.04
CA THR A 82 6.66 -8.39 -2.31
C THR A 82 5.19 -8.58 -2.00
N VAL A 83 4.79 -9.85 -1.91
CA VAL A 83 3.51 -10.29 -1.37
C VAL A 83 3.79 -11.30 -0.26
N THR A 84 3.26 -11.06 0.93
CA THR A 84 3.45 -11.90 2.11
C THR A 84 2.12 -12.52 2.50
N ILE A 85 2.07 -13.85 2.64
CA ILE A 85 0.83 -14.59 2.87
C ILE A 85 0.97 -15.42 4.15
N THR A 86 -0.04 -15.35 5.02
CA THR A 86 -0.19 -16.21 6.21
C THR A 86 -1.23 -17.30 5.94
N ASN A 87 -0.82 -18.56 6.11
CA ASN A 87 -1.67 -19.72 5.91
C ASN A 87 -2.43 -20.12 7.19
N ARG A 88 -3.52 -20.88 7.06
CA ARG A 88 -4.30 -21.42 8.18
C ARG A 88 -3.48 -22.42 9.00
N GLN A 89 -3.71 -22.42 10.32
CA GLN A 89 -3.00 -23.28 11.27
C GLN A 89 -3.82 -24.50 11.72
N ASP A 90 -5.07 -24.29 12.09
CA ASP A 90 -5.88 -25.27 12.83
C ASP A 90 -6.39 -26.44 11.98
N CYS A 91 -6.42 -26.30 10.65
CA CYS A 91 -6.67 -27.38 9.73
C CYS A 91 -6.19 -27.03 8.32
N CYS A 92 -5.96 -28.08 7.55
CA CYS A 92 -6.06 -28.07 6.10
C CYS A 92 -5.05 -27.12 5.40
N PRO A 93 -3.80 -26.94 5.89
CA PRO A 93 -2.84 -26.00 5.30
C PRO A 93 -2.49 -26.36 3.85
N GLU A 94 -2.63 -27.63 3.46
CA GLU A 94 -2.32 -28.15 2.14
C GLU A 94 -3.24 -27.63 1.03
N ARG A 95 -4.41 -27.08 1.37
CA ARG A 95 -5.36 -26.54 0.38
C ARG A 95 -4.75 -25.42 -0.47
N LEU A 96 -3.87 -24.61 0.12
CA LEU A 96 -3.18 -23.51 -0.57
C LEU A 96 -2.08 -23.98 -1.53
N ASN A 97 -1.71 -25.26 -1.52
CA ASN A 97 -0.63 -25.79 -2.36
C ASN A 97 -1.00 -25.69 -3.85
N GLY A 98 -0.10 -25.10 -4.63
CA GLY A 98 -0.29 -24.85 -6.07
C GLY A 98 -1.07 -23.58 -6.40
N ALA A 99 -1.45 -22.77 -5.39
CA ALA A 99 -2.02 -21.45 -5.64
C ALA A 99 -1.01 -20.54 -6.37
N GLU A 100 -1.51 -19.58 -7.14
CA GLU A 100 -0.71 -18.60 -7.87
C GLU A 100 -1.02 -17.19 -7.40
N ILE A 101 0.03 -16.39 -7.21
CA ILE A 101 -0.05 -14.94 -7.00
C ILE A 101 0.04 -14.28 -8.36
N ARG A 102 -0.98 -13.52 -8.77
CA ARG A 102 -1.04 -12.84 -10.06
C ARG A 102 -1.19 -11.35 -9.88
N ILE A 103 -0.47 -10.57 -10.68
CA ILE A 103 -0.40 -9.11 -10.53
C ILE A 103 -0.58 -8.46 -11.89
N GLY A 104 -1.48 -7.47 -11.97
CA GLY A 104 -1.64 -6.68 -13.19
C GLY A 104 -2.77 -5.66 -13.11
N ASN A 105 -3.18 -5.18 -14.29
CA ASN A 105 -4.17 -4.11 -14.44
C ASN A 105 -5.47 -4.57 -15.11
N SER A 106 -5.55 -5.83 -15.54
CA SER A 106 -6.74 -6.38 -16.20
C SER A 106 -7.68 -7.05 -15.22
N LEU A 107 -8.99 -6.98 -15.49
CA LEU A 107 -10.03 -7.76 -14.80
C LEU A 107 -10.53 -8.95 -15.63
N ASN A 108 -9.87 -9.27 -16.75
CA ASN A 108 -10.17 -10.48 -17.51
C ASN A 108 -10.05 -11.70 -16.59
N ASP A 109 -11.05 -12.57 -16.62
CA ASP A 109 -11.20 -13.69 -15.69
C ASP A 109 -11.04 -13.24 -14.22
N ASN A 110 -11.73 -12.16 -13.82
CA ASN A 110 -11.64 -11.56 -12.49
C ASN A 110 -10.22 -11.10 -12.09
N GLY A 111 -9.30 -10.95 -13.05
CA GLY A 111 -7.88 -10.64 -12.80
C GLY A 111 -6.99 -11.89 -12.69
N ASN A 112 -7.56 -13.09 -12.76
CA ASN A 112 -6.82 -14.35 -12.72
C ASN A 112 -6.05 -14.62 -14.04
N ALA A 113 -6.30 -13.84 -15.09
CA ALA A 113 -5.51 -13.89 -16.32
C ALA A 113 -4.24 -13.02 -16.29
N ASN A 114 -4.01 -12.24 -15.22
CA ASN A 114 -2.81 -11.41 -15.10
C ASN A 114 -1.54 -12.29 -14.96
N PRO A 115 -0.36 -11.75 -15.31
CA PRO A 115 0.92 -12.46 -15.15
C PRO A 115 1.15 -12.97 -13.73
N SER A 116 1.73 -14.17 -13.63
CA SER A 116 2.05 -14.82 -12.35
C SER A 116 3.33 -14.21 -11.76
N CYS A 117 3.25 -13.72 -10.53
CA CYS A 117 4.40 -13.35 -9.72
C CYS A 117 5.10 -14.60 -9.17
N ALA A 118 4.33 -15.50 -8.57
CA ALA A 118 4.88 -16.70 -7.93
C ALA A 118 3.83 -17.81 -7.83
N VAL A 119 4.32 -19.06 -7.81
CA VAL A 119 3.53 -20.23 -7.44
C VAL A 119 3.82 -20.57 -5.98
N ILE A 120 2.76 -20.71 -5.19
CA ILE A 120 2.80 -21.15 -3.80
C ILE A 120 2.93 -22.67 -3.79
N THR A 121 4.16 -23.19 -3.78
CA THR A 121 4.39 -24.64 -3.69
C THR A 121 3.79 -25.22 -2.41
N SER A 122 4.07 -24.56 -1.28
CA SER A 122 3.49 -24.82 0.02
C SER A 122 3.80 -23.69 1.00
N ILE A 123 2.92 -23.52 1.99
CA ILE A 123 3.16 -22.74 3.21
C ILE A 123 2.70 -23.62 4.38
N PRO A 124 3.58 -24.00 5.32
CA PRO A 124 3.18 -24.84 6.44
C PRO A 124 2.08 -24.21 7.31
N ALA A 125 1.43 -25.03 8.13
CA ALA A 125 0.35 -24.59 9.02
C ALA A 125 0.73 -23.37 9.86
N GLY A 126 -0.08 -22.32 9.78
CA GLY A 126 0.10 -21.08 10.55
C GLY A 126 1.30 -20.23 10.17
N MET A 127 2.11 -20.65 9.20
CA MET A 127 3.31 -19.93 8.81
C MET A 127 2.99 -18.80 7.84
N THR A 128 3.86 -17.79 7.87
CA THR A 128 3.87 -16.68 6.91
C THR A 128 5.02 -16.87 5.93
N LYS A 129 4.77 -16.65 4.64
CA LYS A 129 5.80 -16.69 3.59
C LYS A 129 5.71 -15.47 2.70
N THR A 130 6.87 -14.88 2.42
CA THR A 130 7.04 -13.74 1.52
C THR A 130 7.49 -14.21 0.14
N PHE A 131 6.92 -13.61 -0.90
CA PHE A 131 7.18 -13.88 -2.30
C PHE A 131 7.68 -12.61 -2.99
N GLU A 132 8.80 -12.72 -3.67
CA GLU A 132 9.44 -11.63 -4.41
C GLU A 132 8.81 -11.45 -5.79
N CYS A 133 8.09 -10.36 -5.98
CA CYS A 133 7.44 -9.98 -7.25
C CYS A 133 8.25 -8.98 -8.08
N LYS A 134 9.46 -8.60 -7.63
CA LYS A 134 10.47 -7.87 -8.42
C LYS A 134 9.96 -6.59 -9.09
N GLY A 135 9.06 -5.87 -8.43
CA GLY A 135 8.53 -4.59 -8.92
C GLY A 135 7.50 -4.73 -10.04
N MET A 136 6.82 -5.88 -10.15
CA MET A 136 5.72 -6.09 -11.10
C MET A 136 4.68 -4.99 -10.97
N GLU A 137 4.31 -4.38 -12.09
CA GLU A 137 3.33 -3.31 -12.12
C GLU A 137 1.90 -3.85 -12.12
N GLY A 138 1.07 -3.41 -11.18
CA GLY A 138 -0.33 -3.80 -11.13
C GLY A 138 -1.15 -3.01 -10.11
N ARG A 139 -2.45 -2.87 -10.42
CA ARG A 139 -3.48 -2.40 -9.50
C ARG A 139 -4.15 -3.56 -8.75
N TYR A 140 -4.21 -4.73 -9.39
CA TYR A 140 -4.87 -5.91 -8.85
C TYR A 140 -3.83 -6.95 -8.43
N VAL A 141 -4.01 -7.51 -7.24
CA VAL A 141 -3.31 -8.71 -6.77
C VAL A 141 -4.35 -9.80 -6.57
N ASN A 142 -4.20 -10.89 -7.31
CA ASN A 142 -5.05 -12.07 -7.22
C ASN A 142 -4.27 -13.22 -6.61
N ILE A 143 -4.93 -14.01 -5.75
CA ILE A 143 -4.46 -15.32 -5.31
C ILE A 143 -5.51 -16.32 -5.78
N VAL A 144 -5.12 -17.24 -6.66
CA VAL A 144 -6.03 -18.20 -7.30
C VAL A 144 -5.48 -19.62 -7.17
N ILE A 145 -6.33 -20.61 -6.93
CA ILE A 145 -5.96 -22.03 -6.99
C ILE A 145 -6.43 -22.59 -8.33
N PRO A 146 -5.60 -22.71 -9.36
CA PRO A 146 -6.04 -23.14 -10.69
C PRO A 146 -6.19 -24.67 -10.79
N GLY A 147 -7.04 -25.10 -11.72
CA GLY A 147 -7.09 -26.48 -12.22
C GLY A 147 -7.85 -27.47 -11.34
N ARG A 148 -8.43 -27.05 -10.20
CA ARG A 148 -9.21 -27.94 -9.33
C ARG A 148 -10.31 -27.21 -8.57
N LYS A 149 -11.25 -27.99 -8.04
CA LYS A 149 -12.14 -27.56 -6.97
C LYS A 149 -11.38 -27.54 -5.66
N GLU A 150 -11.52 -26.45 -4.91
CA GLU A 150 -10.82 -26.28 -3.65
C GLU A 150 -11.48 -25.19 -2.79
N TYR A 151 -11.12 -25.15 -1.50
CA TYR A 151 -11.39 -24.02 -0.63
C TYR A 151 -10.15 -23.12 -0.52
N LEU A 152 -10.30 -21.84 -0.89
CA LEU A 152 -9.26 -20.86 -0.64
C LEU A 152 -9.46 -20.21 0.74
N THR A 153 -8.41 -20.27 1.55
CA THR A 153 -8.34 -19.65 2.88
C THR A 153 -7.03 -18.89 2.98
N LEU A 154 -7.13 -17.62 3.36
CA LEU A 154 -5.99 -16.72 3.57
C LEU A 154 -6.19 -16.04 4.92
N CYS A 155 -5.19 -16.12 5.81
CA CYS A 155 -5.28 -15.50 7.14
C CYS A 155 -4.62 -14.13 7.22
N GLU A 156 -3.74 -13.78 6.29
CA GLU A 156 -3.32 -12.41 6.04
C GLU A 156 -2.61 -12.36 4.69
N VAL A 157 -2.79 -11.27 3.96
CA VAL A 157 -2.11 -10.92 2.72
C VAL A 157 -1.59 -9.50 2.85
N GLU A 158 -0.27 -9.39 2.94
CA GLU A 158 0.41 -8.11 2.98
C GLU A 158 1.09 -7.86 1.64
N VAL A 159 1.03 -6.62 1.17
CA VAL A 159 1.63 -6.22 -0.09
C VAL A 159 2.54 -5.04 0.18
N ASN A 160 3.79 -5.11 -0.27
CA ASN A 160 4.71 -3.98 -0.23
C ASN A 160 5.07 -3.57 -1.65
N GLY A 161 5.08 -2.26 -1.88
CA GLY A 161 5.32 -1.70 -3.21
C GLY A 161 5.27 -0.19 -3.20
N GLN A 162 5.56 0.39 -4.36
CA GLN A 162 5.60 1.84 -4.54
C GLN A 162 4.57 2.26 -5.57
N LEU A 163 3.85 3.34 -5.29
CA LEU A 163 2.86 3.89 -6.21
C LEU A 163 3.55 4.20 -7.55
N VAL A 164 2.95 3.79 -8.66
CA VAL A 164 3.41 4.16 -10.00
C VAL A 164 3.00 5.61 -10.24
N GLY A 165 3.80 6.53 -9.71
CA GLY A 165 3.66 7.95 -9.92
C GLY A 165 4.59 8.42 -11.02
N ASN A 166 4.06 9.15 -12.01
CA ASN A 166 4.83 10.20 -12.62
C ASN A 166 5.21 11.17 -11.48
N CYS A 167 6.50 11.25 -11.15
CA CYS A 167 7.07 12.09 -10.09
C CYS A 167 6.65 13.58 -10.17
N GLY A 168 5.94 14.01 -11.22
CA GLY A 168 5.43 15.37 -11.41
C GLY A 168 4.02 15.69 -10.87
N GLN A 169 3.12 14.73 -10.59
CA GLN A 169 1.71 15.07 -10.29
C GLN A 169 1.35 15.04 -8.79
N GLY A 170 1.94 14.15 -7.99
CA GLY A 170 1.71 14.13 -6.53
C GLY A 170 2.38 15.29 -5.79
N MET A 171 3.59 15.67 -6.23
CA MET A 171 4.28 16.86 -5.74
C MET A 171 3.62 18.17 -6.22
N ALA A 172 2.86 18.15 -7.31
CA ALA A 172 2.06 19.30 -7.71
C ALA A 172 0.81 19.48 -6.81
N PHE A 173 0.22 18.39 -6.33
CA PHE A 173 -0.99 18.43 -5.48
C PHE A 173 -0.69 18.88 -4.04
N LEU A 174 0.46 18.46 -3.48
CA LEU A 174 0.93 18.96 -2.18
C LEU A 174 1.51 20.38 -2.30
N LYS A 175 2.20 20.72 -3.40
CA LYS A 175 2.62 22.12 -3.66
C LYS A 175 1.44 23.06 -3.85
N SER A 176 0.36 22.65 -4.51
CA SER A 176 -0.82 23.52 -4.70
C SER A 176 -1.56 23.78 -3.38
N LYS A 177 -1.73 22.75 -2.54
CA LYS A 177 -2.35 22.90 -1.21
C LYS A 177 -1.46 23.66 -0.22
N LEU A 178 -0.15 23.43 -0.20
CA LEU A 178 0.78 24.15 0.68
C LEU A 178 0.98 25.60 0.24
N LYS A 179 0.97 25.88 -1.08
CA LYS A 179 1.03 27.24 -1.62
C LYS A 179 -0.23 28.06 -1.32
N LEU A 180 -1.41 27.42 -1.31
CA LEU A 180 -2.66 28.05 -0.87
C LEU A 180 -2.64 28.44 0.63
N VAL A 181 -2.03 27.63 1.49
CA VAL A 181 -1.91 27.94 2.93
C VAL A 181 -0.92 29.08 3.17
N LEU A 182 0.20 29.12 2.44
CA LEU A 182 1.20 30.19 2.55
C LEU A 182 0.72 31.54 2.00
N GLU A 183 0.04 31.57 0.85
CA GLU A 183 -0.46 32.84 0.29
C GLU A 183 -1.61 33.46 1.11
N SER A 184 -2.39 32.61 1.80
CA SER A 184 -3.43 33.09 2.73
C SER A 184 -2.83 33.63 4.03
N CYS A 185 -1.73 33.03 4.53
CA CYS A 185 -1.11 33.45 5.78
C CYS A 185 -0.29 34.75 5.62
N VAL A 186 0.38 34.95 4.48
CA VAL A 186 1.15 36.18 4.21
C VAL A 186 0.23 37.39 4.02
N LYS A 187 -0.92 37.24 3.33
CA LYS A 187 -1.88 38.35 3.19
C LYS A 187 -2.50 38.76 4.52
N ILE A 188 -2.77 37.81 5.43
CA ILE A 188 -3.32 38.11 6.76
C ILE A 188 -2.31 38.90 7.60
N VAL A 189 -1.02 38.51 7.59
CA VAL A 189 0.02 39.23 8.34
C VAL A 189 0.34 40.60 7.73
N PHE A 190 0.38 40.71 6.40
CA PHE A 190 0.65 42.00 5.73
C PHE A 190 -0.50 43.00 5.91
N THR A 191 -1.75 42.54 5.92
CA THR A 191 -2.91 43.42 6.17
C THR A 191 -2.94 43.89 7.61
N PHE A 192 -2.58 43.03 8.58
CA PHE A 192 -2.52 43.39 10.00
C PHE A 192 -1.40 44.38 10.31
N PHE A 193 -0.23 44.27 9.67
CA PHE A 193 0.85 45.25 9.83
C PHE A 193 0.50 46.62 9.24
N VAL A 194 -0.19 46.66 8.09
CA VAL A 194 -0.58 47.94 7.46
C VAL A 194 -1.69 48.66 8.23
N THR A 195 -2.67 47.95 8.80
CA THR A 195 -3.70 48.59 9.65
C THR A 195 -3.15 49.03 11.00
N VAL A 196 -2.27 48.25 11.64
CA VAL A 196 -1.68 48.65 12.94
C VAL A 196 -0.75 49.86 12.80
N GLN A 197 0.00 49.96 11.70
CA GLN A 197 0.89 51.09 11.44
C GLN A 197 0.14 52.37 11.03
N MET A 198 -1.06 52.26 10.45
CA MET A 198 -1.96 53.41 10.20
C MET A 198 -2.70 53.88 11.45
N SER A 199 -2.96 53.02 12.44
CA SER A 199 -3.61 53.43 13.69
C SER A 199 -2.70 54.17 14.68
N THR A 200 -1.38 53.93 14.68
CA THR A 200 -0.45 54.63 15.60
C THR A 200 -0.02 56.02 15.12
N SER A 201 -0.46 56.47 13.94
CA SER A 201 -0.08 57.75 13.36
C SER A 201 -1.12 58.87 13.57
N LEU A 202 -2.22 58.60 14.28
CA LEU A 202 -3.35 59.54 14.45
C LEU A 202 -3.53 60.10 15.87
N GLU A 203 -2.60 59.87 16.80
CA GLU A 203 -2.69 60.34 18.19
C GLU A 203 -1.54 61.26 18.67
N VAL A 204 -0.88 61.95 17.73
CA VAL A 204 0.06 63.04 18.06
C VAL A 204 -0.27 64.27 17.21
N GLU A 205 -1.48 64.82 17.40
CA GLU A 205 -1.76 66.23 17.12
C GLU A 205 -2.96 66.67 17.98
N LYS A 206 -2.67 67.00 19.25
CA LYS A 206 -3.35 68.06 20.01
C LYS A 206 -2.54 68.44 21.24
#